data_AF-A0A849ZI99-F1
#
_entry.id   AF-A0A849ZI99-F1
#
_cell.length_a   1.000
_cell.length_b   1.000
_cell.length_c   1.000
_cell.angle_alpha   90.00
_cell.angle_beta   90.00
_cell.angle_gamma   90.00
#
_symmetry.space_group_name_H-M   'P 1'
#
loop_
_entity.id
_entity.type
_entity.pdbx_description
1 polymer ?
#
loop_
_entity_poly.entity_id
_entity_poly.type
_entity_poly.pdbx_seq_one_letter_code
_entity_poly.pdbx_strand_id
1 'polypeptide(L)'
;MTCAVETDEAAACLTTLSFASRVFPERHVWVETDLVGRTSLDLEDRLTETTWDNAVHRFKGLSEDRIVEVVGAWLSGSTVAEGSDDDTTG
;
A
#
# COMPACT_ATOMS: atom_id res chain seq x y z
N MET A 1 1.83 -9.23 17.67
CA MET A 1 3.00 -9.37 16.79
C MET A 1 2.71 -8.52 15.56
N THR A 2 3.61 -7.62 15.15
CA THR A 2 3.40 -6.77 13.96
C THR A 2 3.56 -7.60 12.69
N CYS A 3 2.63 -7.46 11.74
CA CYS A 3 2.64 -8.20 10.47
C CYS A 3 3.50 -7.55 9.37
N ALA A 4 4.00 -6.34 9.61
CA ALA A 4 4.78 -5.55 8.67
C ALA A 4 5.98 -4.88 9.33
N VAL A 5 6.92 -4.42 8.50
CA VAL A 5 8.06 -3.59 8.88
C VAL A 5 8.23 -2.49 7.84
N GLU A 6 8.49 -1.27 8.29
CA GLU A 6 8.91 -0.18 7.40
C GLU A 6 10.34 -0.45 6.92
N THR A 7 10.61 -0.23 5.63
CA THR A 7 11.92 -0.46 5.02
C THR A 7 12.59 0.86 4.65
N ASP A 8 13.89 0.82 4.42
CA ASP A 8 14.71 1.96 3.97
C ASP A 8 14.72 2.14 2.44
N GLU A 9 13.88 1.40 1.73
CA GLU A 9 13.78 1.40 0.26
C GLU A 9 13.15 2.68 -0.30
N ALA A 10 12.46 3.46 0.54
CA ALA A 10 12.02 4.83 0.18
C ALA A 10 13.26 5.73 0.08
N ALA A 11 13.93 5.71 -1.07
CA ALA A 11 15.14 6.47 -1.32
C ALA A 11 14.89 7.98 -1.21
N ALA A 12 15.26 8.58 -0.06
CA ALA A 12 15.36 10.04 0.21
C ALA A 12 14.13 10.93 -0.09
N CYS A 13 13.01 10.37 -0.57
CA CYS A 13 11.78 11.09 -0.86
C CYS A 13 10.99 11.25 0.45
N LEU A 14 10.85 12.50 0.92
CA LEU A 14 10.10 12.86 2.14
C LEU A 14 8.60 12.49 2.09
N THR A 15 8.12 12.06 0.93
CA THR A 15 6.71 11.83 0.61
C THR A 15 6.37 10.36 0.41
N THR A 16 7.34 9.46 0.52
CA THR A 16 7.15 8.03 0.22
C THR A 16 7.44 7.20 1.47
N LEU A 17 6.52 6.32 1.82
CA LEU A 17 6.69 5.29 2.84
C LEU A 17 6.76 3.92 2.16
N SER A 18 7.54 3.01 2.76
CA SER A 18 7.84 1.69 2.21
C SER A 18 7.61 0.63 3.28
N PHE A 19 6.73 -0.34 3.04
CA PHE A 19 6.39 -1.38 4.00
C PHE A 19 6.47 -2.78 3.39
N ALA A 20 7.19 -3.68 4.05
CA ALA A 20 7.26 -5.10 3.69
C ALA A 20 6.49 -5.96 4.71
N SER A 21 5.83 -7.01 4.23
CA SER A 21 5.17 -7.97 5.12
C SER A 21 6.19 -8.91 5.77
N ARG A 22 5.94 -9.26 7.04
CA ARG A 22 6.65 -10.32 7.76
C ARG A 22 6.01 -11.70 7.60
N VAL A 23 4.77 -11.74 7.12
CA VAL A 23 3.97 -12.97 6.96
C VAL A 23 4.05 -13.49 5.53
N PHE A 24 4.05 -12.56 4.56
CA PHE A 24 4.14 -12.81 3.13
C PHE A 24 5.32 -12.01 2.59
N PRO A 25 6.58 -12.48 2.73
CA PRO A 25 7.79 -11.71 2.41
C PRO A 25 7.87 -11.18 0.97
N GLU A 26 7.10 -11.77 0.06
CA GLU A 26 6.91 -11.34 -1.31
C GLU A 26 6.04 -10.08 -1.45
N ARG A 27 5.28 -9.69 -0.42
CA ARG A 27 4.35 -8.55 -0.48
C ARG A 27 4.95 -7.28 0.09
N HIS A 28 4.79 -6.21 -0.68
CA HIS A 28 5.26 -4.88 -0.34
C HIS A 28 4.21 -3.81 -0.67
N VAL A 29 4.35 -2.67 -0.01
CA VAL A 29 3.54 -1.49 -0.24
C VAL A 29 4.39 -0.23 -0.32
N TRP A 30 4.09 0.59 -1.34
CA TRP A 30 4.47 1.99 -1.38
C TRP A 30 3.28 2.88 -1.05
N VAL A 31 3.46 3.82 -0.13
CA VAL A 31 2.49 4.90 0.12
C VAL A 31 3.15 6.22 -0.26
N GLU A 32 2.60 6.92 -1.23
CA GLU A 32 3.15 8.17 -1.74
C GLU A 32 2.16 9.31 -1.54
N THR A 33 2.58 10.42 -0.96
CA THR A 33 1.75 11.63 -0.83
C THR A 33 2.30 12.75 -1.70
N ASP A 34 1.52 13.22 -2.67
CA ASP A 34 1.96 14.32 -3.52
C ASP A 34 1.96 15.68 -2.79
N LEU A 35 2.48 16.72 -3.46
CA LEU A 35 2.57 18.08 -2.90
C LEU A 35 1.21 18.74 -2.63
N VAL A 36 0.10 18.18 -3.16
CA VAL A 36 -1.25 18.66 -2.90
C VAL A 36 -2.00 17.78 -1.87
N GLY A 37 -1.28 16.85 -1.23
CA GLY A 37 -1.80 16.00 -0.16
C GLY A 37 -2.61 14.80 -0.64
N ARG A 38 -2.55 14.45 -1.93
CA ARG A 38 -3.21 13.24 -2.44
C ARG A 38 -2.29 12.05 -2.26
N THR A 39 -2.84 10.99 -1.72
CA THR A 39 -2.09 9.75 -1.50
C THR A 39 -2.36 8.74 -2.61
N SER A 40 -1.29 8.12 -3.11
CA SER A 40 -1.32 6.91 -3.92
C SER A 40 -0.75 5.74 -3.13
N LEU A 41 -1.24 4.55 -3.48
CA LEU A 41 -0.90 3.31 -2.83
C LEU A 41 -0.57 2.29 -3.92
N ASP A 42 0.66 1.78 -3.92
CA ASP A 42 1.06 0.68 -4.79
C ASP A 42 1.22 -0.59 -3.97
N LEU A 43 0.57 -1.66 -4.43
CA LEU A 43 0.72 -3.01 -3.90
C LEU A 43 1.65 -3.77 -4.84
N GLU A 44 2.73 -4.32 -4.32
CA GLU A 44 3.71 -5.08 -5.09
C GLU A 44 3.85 -6.51 -4.61
N ASP A 45 4.15 -7.41 -5.55
CA ASP A 45 4.38 -8.84 -5.31
C ASP A 45 5.67 -9.32 -6.00
N ARG A 46 6.69 -9.64 -5.20
CA ARG A 46 7.97 -10.19 -5.65
C ARG A 46 7.89 -11.71 -5.74
N LEU A 47 7.26 -12.20 -6.80
CA LEU A 47 7.36 -13.63 -7.12
C LEU A 47 8.69 -13.99 -7.81
N THR A 48 9.37 -13.02 -8.46
CA THR A 48 10.56 -13.31 -9.30
C THR A 48 11.66 -12.25 -9.34
N GLU A 49 11.46 -11.05 -8.77
CA GLU A 49 12.37 -9.92 -8.99
C GLU A 49 13.16 -9.51 -7.74
N THR A 50 14.35 -8.94 -7.95
CA THR A 50 15.25 -8.46 -6.89
C THR A 50 14.91 -7.06 -6.39
N THR A 51 14.05 -6.33 -7.10
CA THR A 51 13.66 -4.93 -6.83
C THR A 51 12.15 -4.79 -6.63
N TRP A 52 11.75 -3.74 -5.91
CA TRP A 52 10.34 -3.41 -5.66
C TRP A 52 9.93 -2.41 -6.74
N ASP A 53 9.61 -2.94 -7.92
CA ASP A 53 9.23 -2.16 -9.11
C ASP A 53 8.07 -2.80 -9.89
N ASN A 54 7.32 -3.70 -9.25
CA ASN A 54 6.30 -4.51 -9.91
C ASN A 54 4.94 -4.39 -9.20
N ALA A 55 4.34 -3.20 -9.32
CA ALA A 55 3.01 -2.93 -8.81
C ALA A 55 1.96 -3.83 -9.48
N VAL A 56 1.41 -4.76 -8.70
CA VAL A 56 0.27 -5.61 -9.12
C VAL A 56 -1.05 -4.86 -9.04
N HIS A 57 -1.10 -3.79 -8.23
CA HIS A 57 -2.24 -2.88 -8.17
C HIS A 57 -1.81 -1.48 -7.71
N ARG A 58 -2.48 -0.44 -8.22
CA ARG A 58 -2.26 0.96 -7.84
C ARG A 58 -3.59 1.66 -7.55
N PHE A 59 -3.70 2.25 -6.38
CA PHE A 59 -4.81 3.12 -6.00
C PHE A 59 -4.39 4.59 -5.99
N LYS A 60 -5.32 5.49 -6.30
CA LYS A 60 -5.09 6.94 -6.27
C LYS A 60 -6.24 7.62 -5.57
N GLY A 61 -5.93 8.59 -4.71
CA GLY A 61 -6.93 9.43 -4.06
C GLY A 61 -7.79 8.67 -3.04
N LEU A 62 -7.26 7.60 -2.45
CA LEU A 62 -7.91 6.94 -1.33
C LEU A 62 -7.88 7.86 -0.10
N SER A 63 -8.91 7.76 0.75
CA SER A 63 -8.87 8.31 2.09
C SER A 63 -7.82 7.58 2.93
N GLU A 64 -7.32 8.23 3.98
CA GLU A 64 -6.35 7.64 4.90
C GLU A 64 -6.87 6.35 5.53
N ASP A 65 -8.13 6.33 5.98
CA ASP A 65 -8.76 5.13 6.54
C ASP A 65 -8.75 3.96 5.56
N ARG A 66 -9.05 4.23 4.28
CA ARG A 66 -9.07 3.20 3.24
C ARG A 66 -7.66 2.72 2.91
N ILE A 67 -6.66 3.59 2.97
CA ILE A 67 -5.25 3.20 2.82
C ILE A 67 -4.87 2.22 3.92
N VAL A 68 -5.14 2.56 5.18
CA VAL A 68 -4.82 1.70 6.33
C VAL A 68 -5.47 0.32 6.19
N GLU A 69 -6.74 0.27 5.76
CA GLU A 69 -7.45 -0.99 5.54
C GLU A 69 -6.79 -1.84 4.43
N VAL A 70 -6.55 -1.24 3.26
CA VAL A 70 -5.97 -1.96 2.11
C VAL A 70 -4.54 -2.43 2.42
N VAL A 71 -3.71 -1.58 3.01
CA VAL A 71 -2.34 -1.90 3.45
C VAL A 71 -2.37 -3.07 4.43
N GLY A 72 -3.22 -2.97 5.46
CA GLY A 72 -3.32 -4.00 6.50
C GLY A 72 -3.78 -5.33 5.93
N ALA A 73 -4.77 -5.33 5.06
CA ALA A 73 -5.27 -6.54 4.40
C ALA A 73 -4.20 -7.16 3.50
N TRP A 74 -3.57 -6.36 2.62
CA TRP A 74 -2.53 -6.82 1.71
C TRP A 74 -1.35 -7.46 2.46
N LEU A 75 -0.79 -6.76 3.44
CA LEU A 75 0.39 -7.23 4.19
C LEU A 75 0.07 -8.40 5.12
N SER A 76 -1.18 -8.55 5.57
CA SER A 76 -1.60 -9.67 6.44
C SER A 76 -2.16 -10.88 5.68
N GLY A 77 -2.40 -10.79 4.38
CA GLY A 77 -3.09 -11.83 3.61
C GLY A 77 -4.60 -11.84 3.77
N SER A 78 -5.17 -10.86 4.47
CA SER A 78 -6.62 -10.75 4.65
C SER A 78 -7.28 -10.17 3.41
N THR A 79 -8.56 -10.48 3.22
CA THR A 79 -9.39 -9.83 2.20
C THR A 79 -9.79 -8.43 2.69
N VAL A 80 -9.64 -7.43 1.82
CA VAL A 80 -10.23 -6.11 2.04
C VAL A 80 -11.75 -6.27 1.92
N ALA A 81 -12.52 -5.74 2.88
CA ALA A 81 -13.96 -5.69 2.69
C ALA A 81 -14.26 -4.71 1.56
N GLU A 82 -15.14 -5.07 0.61
CA GLU A 82 -15.64 -4.09 -0.35
C GLU A 82 -16.47 -3.06 0.41
N GLY A 83 -15.82 -1.97 0.81
CA GLY A 83 -16.50 -0.78 1.28
C GLY A 83 -17.37 -0.28 0.13
N SER A 84 -18.67 -0.26 0.36
CA SER A 84 -19.63 0.29 -0.59
C SER A 84 -19.40 1.79 -0.64
N ASP A 85 -18.69 2.28 -1.65
CA ASP A 85 -18.72 3.70 -2.02
C ASP A 85 -20.09 3.98 -2.68
N ASP A 86 -21.16 3.93 -1.88
CA ASP A 86 -22.44 4.49 -2.29
C ASP A 86 -22.41 5.99 -1.98
N ASP A 87 -21.72 6.74 -2.84
CA ASP A 87 -21.96 8.18 -3.00
C ASP A 87 -22.74 8.37 -4.30
N THR A 88 -23.95 7.82 -4.34
CA THR A 88 -24.94 8.17 -5.35
C THR A 88 -25.39 9.60 -5.06
N THR A 89 -24.75 10.56 -5.74
CA THR A 89 -25.10 11.97 -5.72
C THR A 89 -26.56 12.15 -6.17
N GLY A 90 -27.38 12.76 -5.32
CA GLY A 90 -28.76 13.17 -5.63
C GLY A 90 -28.85 14.43 -6.49
#